data_AF-A0A6L9M009-F1
#
_entry.id   AF-A0A6L9M009-F1
#
_cell.length_a   1.000
_cell.length_b   1.000
_cell.length_c   1.000
_cell.angle_alpha   90.00
_cell.angle_beta   90.00
_cell.angle_gamma   90.00
#
_symmetry.space_group_name_H-M   'P 1'
#
loop_
_entity.id
_entity.type
_entity.pdbx_description
1 polymer ?
#
loop_
_entity_poly.entity_id
_entity_poly.type
_entity_poly.pdbx_seq_one_letter_code
_entity_poly.pdbx_strand_id
1 'polypeptide(L)'
;FVLQKIKLPNARVLVLSSDPVEFKEASGKYWLSVNQNAYLKISSNNPLWQPKVIFYDENLKIIQIIAKENRQQEIALNLLDGVRFIHITDAKNPIILKNGISVVFDAMP
;
A
#
# COMPACT_ATOMS: atom_id res chain seq x y z
N PHE A 1 -15.89 26.20 10.14
CA PHE A 1 -15.81 25.30 8.97
C PHE A 1 -15.27 23.96 9.42
N VAL A 2 -16.06 22.90 9.36
CA VAL A 2 -15.55 21.55 9.65
C VAL A 2 -14.90 21.06 8.37
N LEU A 3 -13.58 20.93 8.36
CA LEU A 3 -12.84 20.34 7.25
C LEU A 3 -13.34 18.91 7.05
N GLN A 4 -13.96 18.65 5.90
CA GLN A 4 -14.38 17.31 5.52
C GLN A 4 -13.12 16.45 5.40
N LYS A 5 -13.01 15.40 6.23
CA LYS A 5 -11.87 14.47 6.14
C LYS A 5 -11.79 13.94 4.70
N ILE A 6 -10.63 14.12 4.08
CA ILE A 6 -10.37 13.66 2.71
C ILE A 6 -10.59 12.16 2.67
N LYS A 7 -11.57 11.72 1.87
CA LYS A 7 -11.76 10.32 1.51
C LYS A 7 -11.24 10.14 0.10
N LEU A 8 -10.15 9.38 -0.05
CA LEU A 8 -9.63 9.05 -1.37
C LEU A 8 -10.56 7.99 -2.01
N PRO A 9 -11.14 8.25 -3.19
CA PRO A 9 -11.95 7.26 -3.89
C PRO A 9 -11.17 5.97 -4.15
N ASN A 10 -11.83 4.83 -3.99
CA ASN A 10 -11.26 3.49 -4.20
C ASN A 10 -10.13 3.09 -3.24
N ALA A 11 -9.81 3.91 -2.23
CA ALA A 11 -8.89 3.50 -1.18
C ALA A 11 -9.56 2.49 -0.23
N ARG A 12 -8.91 1.35 0.00
CA ARG A 12 -9.37 0.35 0.97
C ARG A 12 -8.84 0.68 2.35
N VAL A 13 -9.71 0.69 3.35
CA VAL A 13 -9.31 0.92 4.73
C VAL A 13 -8.62 -0.34 5.25
N LEU A 14 -7.39 -0.20 5.73
CA LEU A 14 -6.72 -1.24 6.49
C LEU A 14 -7.05 -1.07 7.97
N VAL A 15 -7.27 -2.20 8.64
CA VAL A 15 -7.48 -2.31 10.08
C VAL A 15 -6.41 -3.25 10.60
N LEU A 16 -5.87 -2.97 11.80
CA LEU A 16 -4.86 -3.83 12.40
C LEU A 16 -5.32 -5.28 12.46
N SER A 17 -4.53 -6.15 11.87
CA SER A 17 -4.75 -7.59 11.82
C SER A 17 -3.47 -8.29 11.37
N SER A 18 -3.09 -9.34 12.09
CA SER A 18 -2.01 -10.24 11.66
C SER A 18 -2.45 -11.15 10.51
N ASP A 19 -3.76 -11.27 10.26
CA ASP A 19 -4.29 -12.03 9.12
C ASP A 19 -4.13 -11.25 7.81
N PRO A 20 -3.67 -11.89 6.73
CA PRO A 20 -3.55 -11.25 5.42
C PRO A 20 -4.91 -10.89 4.82
N VAL A 21 -5.00 -9.69 4.24
CA VAL A 21 -6.15 -9.23 3.46
C VAL A 21 -5.81 -9.25 1.98
N GLU A 22 -6.61 -9.97 1.19
CA GLU A 22 -6.45 -10.07 -0.25
C GLU A 22 -7.15 -8.92 -0.98
N PHE A 23 -6.45 -8.32 -1.93
CA PHE A 23 -6.98 -7.29 -2.83
C PHE A 23 -6.81 -7.72 -4.28
N LYS A 24 -7.80 -7.41 -5.12
CA LYS A 24 -7.72 -7.58 -6.58
C LYS A 24 -8.26 -6.33 -7.27
N GLU A 25 -7.40 -5.68 -8.03
CA GLU A 25 -7.78 -4.53 -8.84
C GLU A 25 -7.21 -4.69 -10.25
N ALA A 26 -8.09 -4.66 -11.26
CA ALA A 26 -7.70 -4.93 -12.65
C ALA A 26 -6.68 -3.92 -13.20
N SER A 27 -6.63 -2.73 -12.61
CA SER A 27 -5.65 -1.67 -12.92
C SER A 27 -4.23 -2.01 -12.44
N GLY A 28 -4.11 -2.95 -11.49
CA GLY A 28 -2.86 -3.26 -10.79
C GLY A 28 -2.33 -2.13 -9.91
N LYS A 29 -3.18 -1.15 -9.59
CA LYS A 29 -2.91 -0.04 -8.68
C LYS A 29 -3.82 -0.17 -7.47
N TYR A 30 -3.22 -0.25 -6.29
CA TYR A 30 -3.95 -0.41 -5.04
C TYR A 30 -3.77 0.83 -4.19
N TRP A 31 -4.88 1.45 -3.81
CA TRP A 31 -4.90 2.54 -2.85
C TRP A 31 -5.40 2.00 -1.52
N LEU A 32 -4.64 2.24 -0.46
CA LEU A 32 -4.99 1.86 0.90
C LEU A 32 -5.02 3.11 1.77
N SER A 33 -5.90 3.15 2.75
CA SER A 33 -5.94 4.19 3.77
C SER A 33 -5.68 3.60 5.15
N VAL A 34 -4.85 4.28 5.92
CA VAL A 34 -4.43 3.89 7.27
C VAL A 34 -4.64 5.05 8.23
N ASN A 35 -4.81 4.76 9.51
CA ASN A 35 -5.02 5.76 10.57
C ASN A 35 -3.95 5.72 11.66
N GLN A 36 -2.97 4.82 11.56
CA GLN A 36 -1.96 4.61 12.58
C GLN A 36 -0.66 4.06 11.98
N ASN A 37 0.39 4.17 12.77
CA ASN A 37 1.67 3.51 12.50
C ASN A 37 1.52 2.00 12.71
N ALA A 38 2.18 1.24 11.86
CA ALA A 38 2.10 -0.21 11.85
C ALA A 38 3.22 -0.81 11.01
N TYR A 39 3.42 -2.11 11.16
CA TYR A 39 4.17 -2.93 10.24
C TYR A 39 3.28 -3.30 9.05
N LEU A 40 3.79 -3.08 7.84
CA LEU A 40 3.11 -3.39 6.59
C LEU A 40 3.92 -4.42 5.82
N LYS A 41 3.30 -5.55 5.53
CA LYS A 41 3.86 -6.57 4.65
C LYS A 41 2.95 -6.74 3.44
N ILE A 42 3.55 -6.65 2.25
CA ILE A 42 2.84 -6.74 0.97
C ILE A 42 3.43 -7.90 0.20
N SER A 43 2.58 -8.83 -0.24
CA SER A 43 2.96 -9.98 -1.07
C SER A 43 2.16 -9.95 -2.37
N SER A 44 2.80 -10.18 -3.50
CA SER A 44 2.19 -10.21 -4.82
C SER A 44 1.83 -11.63 -5.23
N ASN A 45 0.67 -11.81 -5.86
CA ASN A 45 0.29 -13.06 -6.50
C ASN A 45 1.04 -13.31 -7.83
N ASN A 46 1.92 -12.38 -8.23
CA ASN A 46 2.77 -12.47 -9.42
C ASN A 46 4.26 -12.29 -9.04
N PRO A 47 5.14 -13.27 -9.31
CA PRO A 47 6.56 -13.21 -8.95
C PRO A 47 7.36 -12.20 -9.78
N LEU A 48 6.76 -11.64 -10.85
CA LEU A 48 7.38 -10.64 -11.69
C LEU A 48 7.25 -9.22 -11.14
N TRP A 49 6.58 -9.04 -9.99
CA TRP A 49 6.41 -7.74 -9.37
C TRP A 49 7.77 -7.10 -9.08
N GLN A 50 7.95 -5.89 -9.59
CA GLN A 50 9.02 -4.97 -9.22
C GLN A 50 8.41 -3.91 -8.29
N PRO A 51 8.58 -4.01 -6.96
CA PRO A 51 7.85 -3.19 -6.02
C PRO A 51 8.00 -1.68 -6.20
N LYS A 52 6.87 -0.98 -6.21
CA LYS A 52 6.76 0.46 -6.03
C LYS A 52 5.65 0.78 -5.04
N VAL A 53 6.03 1.32 -3.89
CA VAL A 53 5.13 1.74 -2.81
C VAL A 53 5.34 3.22 -2.55
N ILE A 54 4.26 3.99 -2.49
CA ILE A 54 4.29 5.43 -2.24
C ILE A 54 3.45 5.73 -1.01
N PHE A 55 4.03 6.47 -0.06
CA PHE A 55 3.36 6.94 1.14
C PHE A 55 2.98 8.40 1.01
N TYR A 56 1.76 8.71 1.43
CA TYR A 56 1.19 10.06 1.40
C TYR A 56 0.66 10.47 2.77
N ASP A 57 0.72 11.77 3.05
CA ASP A 57 0.03 12.37 4.19
C ASP A 57 -1.47 12.55 3.93
N GLU A 58 -2.19 13.16 4.88
CA GLU A 58 -3.63 13.43 4.77
C GLU A 58 -4.01 14.36 3.62
N ASN A 59 -3.07 15.18 3.14
CA ASN A 59 -3.25 16.15 2.06
C ASN A 59 -2.76 15.60 0.70
N LEU A 60 -2.49 14.29 0.61
CA LEU A 60 -1.92 13.61 -0.56
C LEU A 60 -0.54 14.15 -0.97
N LYS A 61 0.20 14.75 -0.05
CA LYS A 61 1.62 15.07 -0.26
C LYS A 61 2.43 13.80 -0.08
N ILE A 62 3.36 13.56 -1.01
CA ILE A 62 4.27 12.41 -0.92
C ILE A 62 5.18 12.59 0.29
N ILE A 63 5.16 11.60 1.19
CA ILE A 63 6.10 11.46 2.31
C ILE A 63 7.34 10.68 1.82
N GLN A 64 7.12 9.55 1.14
CA GLN A 64 8.19 8.67 0.70
C GLN A 64 7.81 7.87 -0.53
N ILE A 65 8.79 7.58 -1.38
CA ILE A 65 8.68 6.63 -2.49
C ILE A 65 9.70 5.51 -2.25
N ILE A 66 9.22 4.28 -2.26
CA ILE A 66 10.04 3.06 -2.17
C ILE A 66 9.88 2.32 -3.49
N ALA A 67 10.92 2.34 -4.32
CA ALA A 67 10.97 1.60 -5.57
C ALA A 67 12.16 0.63 -5.52
N LYS A 68 11.93 -0.63 -5.87
CA LYS A 68 12.98 -1.66 -5.94
C LYS A 68 13.44 -1.80 -7.38
N GLU A 69 14.75 -1.94 -7.58
CA GLU A 69 15.33 -2.18 -8.91
C GLU A 69 15.11 -3.62 -9.40
N ASN A 70 14.98 -4.55 -8.46
CA ASN A 70 14.82 -5.97 -8.73
C ASN A 70 13.39 -6.44 -8.45
N ARG A 71 13.02 -7.53 -9.11
CA ARG A 71 11.76 -8.23 -8.85
C ARG A 71 11.79 -8.85 -7.45
N GLN A 72 10.72 -8.63 -6.71
CA GLN A 72 10.51 -9.21 -5.38
C GLN A 72 9.03 -9.50 -5.24
N GLN A 73 8.70 -10.72 -4.85
CA GLN A 73 7.31 -11.09 -4.63
C GLN A 73 6.76 -10.52 -3.31
N GLU A 74 7.63 -10.02 -2.44
CA GLU A 74 7.27 -9.53 -1.12
C GLU A 74 8.12 -8.32 -0.71
N ILE A 75 7.52 -7.40 0.04
CA ILE A 75 8.21 -6.30 0.72
C ILE A 75 7.57 -6.06 2.09
N ALA A 76 8.41 -5.77 3.09
CA ALA A 76 8.01 -5.45 4.44
C ALA A 76 8.55 -4.07 4.84
N LEU A 77 7.71 -3.24 5.45
CA LEU A 77 7.96 -1.83 5.71
C LEU A 77 7.34 -1.41 7.05
N ASN A 78 8.04 -0.56 7.80
CA ASN A 78 7.43 0.16 8.91
C ASN A 78 6.79 1.44 8.38
N LEU A 79 5.53 1.69 8.71
CA LEU A 79 4.89 2.95 8.37
C LEU A 79 5.44 4.09 9.22
N LEU A 80 5.80 5.17 8.56
CA LEU A 80 6.24 6.40 9.19
C LEU A 80 5.05 7.16 9.78
N ASP A 81 5.33 8.00 10.78
CA ASP A 81 4.37 8.95 11.32
C ASP A 81 3.76 9.82 10.21
N GLY A 82 2.45 10.04 10.30
CA GLY A 82 1.72 10.93 9.40
C GLY A 82 1.27 10.28 8.08
N VAL A 83 1.64 9.03 7.80
CA VAL A 83 1.10 8.30 6.64
C VAL A 83 -0.41 8.11 6.79
N ARG A 84 -1.16 8.41 5.72
CA ARG A 84 -2.62 8.25 5.64
C ARG A 84 -3.07 7.48 4.42
N PHE A 85 -2.34 7.61 3.32
CA PHE A 85 -2.60 6.84 2.11
C PHE A 85 -1.35 6.14 1.62
N ILE A 86 -1.56 4.96 1.07
CA ILE A 86 -0.52 4.10 0.52
C ILE A 86 -0.95 3.73 -0.89
N HIS A 87 -0.06 3.94 -1.85
CA HIS A 87 -0.25 3.49 -3.21
C HIS A 87 0.75 2.38 -3.52
N ILE A 88 0.24 1.19 -3.85
CA ILE A 88 1.02 0.01 -4.20
C ILE A 88 0.82 -0.26 -5.68
N THR A 89 1.93 -0.36 -6.42
CA THR A 89 1.95 -0.67 -7.84
C THR A 89 3.26 -1.39 -8.22
N ASP A 90 3.37 -1.83 -9.45
CA ASP A 90 4.63 -2.19 -10.07
C ASP A 90 5.39 -0.94 -10.55
N ALA A 91 6.73 -0.97 -10.47
CA ALA A 91 7.60 0.13 -10.88
C ALA A 91 7.62 0.38 -12.39
N LYS A 92 7.37 -0.67 -13.21
CA LYS A 92 7.45 -0.62 -14.68
C LYS A 92 6.08 -0.78 -15.34
N ASN A 93 5.31 -1.78 -14.93
CA ASN A 93 4.03 -2.10 -15.54
C ASN A 93 2.99 -2.55 -14.50
N PRO A 94 2.04 -1.67 -14.12
CA PRO A 94 1.01 -1.98 -13.13
C PRO A 94 0.21 -3.26 -13.42
N ILE A 95 0.02 -3.62 -14.70
CA ILE A 95 -0.71 -4.83 -15.12
C ILE A 95 -0.15 -6.11 -14.48
N ILE A 96 1.13 -6.11 -14.09
CA ILE A 96 1.77 -7.22 -13.36
C ILE A 96 0.99 -7.58 -12.09
N LEU A 97 0.43 -6.58 -11.39
CA LEU A 97 -0.33 -6.80 -10.16
C LEU A 97 -1.83 -7.00 -10.35
N LYS A 98 -2.35 -7.13 -11.58
CA LYS A 98 -3.80 -7.34 -11.81
C LYS A 98 -4.36 -8.60 -11.13
N ASN A 99 -3.49 -9.59 -10.86
CA ASN A 99 -3.84 -10.87 -10.25
C ASN A 99 -4.03 -10.78 -8.72
N GLY A 100 -3.75 -9.62 -8.14
CA GLY A 100 -3.96 -9.36 -6.72
C GLY A 100 -2.68 -9.25 -5.91
N ILE A 101 -2.85 -8.71 -4.72
CA ILE A 101 -1.86 -8.64 -3.65
C ILE A 101 -2.50 -9.10 -2.34
N SER A 102 -1.67 -9.60 -1.44
CA SER A 102 -2.00 -9.86 -0.05
C SER A 102 -1.30 -8.81 0.81
N VAL A 103 -1.99 -8.27 1.82
CA VAL A 103 -1.42 -7.28 2.72
C VAL A 103 -1.68 -7.67 4.16
N VAL A 104 -0.63 -7.71 4.96
CA VAL A 104 -0.70 -7.79 6.42
C VAL A 104 -0.41 -6.39 6.99
N PHE A 105 -1.26 -5.93 7.89
CA PHE A 105 -1.16 -4.63 8.54
C PHE A 105 -1.21 -4.83 10.05
N ASP A 106 -0.05 -4.97 10.66
CA ASP A 106 0.08 -5.42 12.04
C ASP A 106 0.69 -4.35 12.94
N ALA A 107 0.57 -4.52 14.25
CA ALA A 107 1.27 -3.68 15.21
C ALA A 107 2.78 -3.72 14.94
N MET A 108 3.48 -2.63 15.23
CA MET A 108 4.93 -2.64 15.19
C MET A 108 5.46 -3.61 16.24
N PRO A 109 6.49 -4.43 15.91
CA PRO A 109 7.16 -5.27 16.89
C PRO A 109 7.92 -4.46 17.95
#